data_AF-A0A1J5K8S1-F1
#
_entry.id   AF-A0A1J5K8S1-F1
#
_cell.length_a   1.000
_cell.length_b   1.000
_cell.length_c   1.000
_cell.angle_alpha   90.00
_cell.angle_beta   90.00
_cell.angle_gamma   90.00
#
_symmetry.space_group_name_H-M   'P 1'
#
loop_
_entity.id
_entity.type
_entity.pdbx_description
1 polymer ?
#
loop_
_entity_poly.entity_id
_entity_poly.type
_entity_poly.pdbx_seq_one_letter_code
_entity_poly.pdbx_strand_id
1 'polypeptide(L)'
;MANTNINKTVKELEQLYLDAKYDDLRNKLVNDRDSLSPGLFHYNLGTTLAKQGNLAAARYNLEKSKILGFEHPALSKNLKSVLNEIEVKVSPDQSLGATSLKEFTSTSESVLLLIALIICLLAAVTYRFKVFKSKVVAILILILAFTPFLIKKYHYSTNYIVGINLKESKVFEGPSEIYPVLKSITEGQKLILGKSFEDWIYISWPQEHSGWMKRKELGVL
;
A
#
# COMPACT_ATOMS: atom_id res chain seq x y z
N MET A 1 -15.12 -28.79 -2.45
CA MET A 1 -14.83 -29.22 -1.07
C MET A 1 -13.83 -28.23 -0.49
N ALA A 2 -14.19 -27.50 0.57
CA ALA A 2 -13.25 -26.58 1.22
C ALA A 2 -12.09 -27.41 1.82
N ASN A 3 -10.86 -26.99 1.54
CA ASN A 3 -9.64 -27.71 1.91
C ASN A 3 -9.54 -27.78 3.45
N THR A 4 -9.81 -28.95 4.05
CA THR A 4 -9.88 -29.17 5.50
C THR A 4 -8.60 -28.79 6.23
N ASN A 5 -7.45 -28.84 5.54
CA ASN A 5 -6.15 -28.41 6.07
C ASN A 5 -6.04 -26.89 6.24
N ILE A 6 -6.58 -26.08 5.33
CA ILE A 6 -6.53 -24.61 5.44
C ILE A 6 -7.32 -24.15 6.67
N ASN A 7 -8.48 -24.74 6.92
CA ASN A 7 -9.29 -24.45 8.10
C ASN A 7 -8.58 -24.84 9.40
N LYS A 8 -7.73 -25.87 9.39
CA LYS A 8 -6.93 -26.24 10.57
C LYS A 8 -5.82 -25.23 10.81
N THR A 9 -5.04 -24.89 9.78
CA THR A 9 -3.96 -23.90 9.87
C THR A 9 -4.49 -22.55 10.34
N VAL A 10 -5.60 -22.06 9.78
CA VAL A 10 -6.18 -20.76 10.19
C VAL A 10 -6.64 -20.77 11.65
N LYS A 11 -7.26 -21.86 12.13
CA LYS A 11 -7.65 -22.00 13.54
C LYS A 11 -6.46 -22.01 14.49
N GLU A 12 -5.37 -22.67 14.13
CA GLU A 12 -4.15 -22.67 14.93
C GLU A 12 -3.54 -21.26 15.01
N LEU A 13 -3.49 -20.53 13.89
CA LEU A 13 -3.03 -19.14 13.87
C LEU A 13 -3.93 -18.24 14.73
N GLU A 14 -5.24 -18.42 14.65
CA GLU A 14 -6.21 -17.69 15.48
C GLU A 14 -5.98 -17.98 16.97
N GLN A 15 -5.79 -19.24 17.36
CA GLN A 15 -5.52 -19.59 18.76
C GLN A 15 -4.22 -18.96 19.26
N LEU A 16 -3.14 -19.02 18.49
CA LEU A 16 -1.87 -18.38 18.87
C LEU A 16 -2.03 -16.86 19.04
N TYR A 17 -2.86 -16.23 18.21
CA TYR A 17 -3.17 -14.82 18.32
C TYR A 17 -3.98 -14.50 19.60
N LEU A 18 -5.01 -15.30 19.90
CA LEU A 18 -5.83 -15.14 21.11
C LEU A 18 -5.04 -15.40 22.40
N ASP A 19 -4.10 -16.34 22.35
CA ASP A 19 -3.17 -16.66 23.44
C ASP A 19 -2.05 -15.61 23.62
N ALA A 20 -2.00 -14.58 22.77
CA ALA A 20 -0.94 -13.57 22.73
C ALA A 20 0.48 -14.14 22.50
N LYS A 21 0.59 -15.33 21.89
CA LYS A 21 1.86 -15.98 21.54
C LYS A 21 2.38 -15.47 20.20
N TYR A 22 2.72 -14.19 20.14
CA TYR A 22 3.01 -13.51 18.88
C TYR A 22 4.31 -13.97 18.19
N ASP A 23 5.32 -14.41 18.95
CA ASP A 23 6.54 -14.95 18.35
C ASP A 23 6.31 -16.31 17.69
N ASP A 24 5.56 -17.20 18.36
CA ASP A 24 5.16 -18.49 17.80
C ASP A 24 4.26 -18.30 16.58
N LEU A 25 3.33 -17.35 16.66
CA LEU A 25 2.47 -16.96 15.54
C LEU A 25 3.31 -16.49 14.35
N ARG A 26 4.29 -15.60 14.56
CA ARG A 26 5.18 -15.10 13.50
C ARG A 26 5.97 -16.24 12.86
N ASN A 27 6.58 -17.10 13.67
CA ASN A 27 7.37 -18.23 13.17
C ASN A 27 6.50 -19.19 12.36
N LYS A 28 5.29 -19.49 12.83
CA LYS A 28 4.34 -20.33 12.11
C LYS A 28 3.88 -19.69 10.80
N LEU A 29 3.58 -18.39 10.78
CA LEU A 29 3.22 -17.66 9.55
C LEU A 29 4.32 -17.74 8.49
N VAL A 30 5.60 -17.62 8.89
CA VAL A 30 6.74 -17.71 7.97
C VAL A 30 6.91 -19.14 7.43
N ASN A 31 6.78 -20.14 8.28
CA ASN A 31 6.89 -21.55 7.89
C ASN A 31 5.72 -21.99 6.99
N ASP A 32 4.51 -21.52 7.28
CA ASP A 32 3.28 -21.86 6.57
C ASP A 32 2.98 -20.87 5.43
N ARG A 33 3.94 -20.04 5.00
CA ARG A 33 3.76 -18.96 4.01
C ARG A 33 3.07 -19.44 2.73
N ASP A 34 3.51 -20.58 2.19
CA ASP A 34 3.00 -21.12 0.92
C ASP A 34 1.60 -21.72 1.05
N SER A 35 1.11 -21.95 2.27
CA SER A 35 -0.24 -22.43 2.53
C SER A 35 -1.30 -21.33 2.56
N LEU A 36 -0.87 -20.06 2.60
CA LEU A 36 -1.73 -18.89 2.67
C LEU A 36 -1.69 -18.12 1.35
N SER A 37 -2.78 -17.42 1.01
CA SER A 37 -2.70 -16.45 -0.09
C SER A 37 -1.73 -15.32 0.30
N PRO A 38 -0.96 -14.75 -0.65
CA PRO A 38 0.03 -13.70 -0.35
C PRO A 38 -0.57 -12.52 0.42
N GLY A 39 -1.77 -12.06 0.03
CA GLY A 39 -2.48 -10.98 0.71
C GLY A 39 -2.84 -11.33 2.16
N LEU A 40 -3.31 -12.56 2.42
CA LEU A 40 -3.66 -13.04 3.77
C LEU A 40 -2.42 -13.22 4.64
N PHE A 41 -1.33 -13.76 4.09
CA PHE A 41 -0.04 -13.86 4.77
C PHE A 41 0.43 -12.48 5.24
N HIS A 42 0.47 -11.50 4.34
CA HIS A 42 0.91 -10.14 4.69
C HIS A 42 -0.05 -9.46 5.68
N TYR A 43 -1.36 -9.71 5.59
CA TYR A 43 -2.31 -9.21 6.59
C TYR A 43 -1.98 -9.76 7.98
N ASN A 44 -1.89 -11.08 8.12
CA ASN A 44 -1.64 -11.75 9.40
C ASN A 44 -0.26 -11.40 9.98
N LEU A 45 0.76 -11.29 9.13
CA LEU A 45 2.10 -10.88 9.56
C LEU A 45 2.09 -9.42 10.03
N GLY A 46 1.41 -8.54 9.28
CA GLY A 46 1.29 -7.13 9.64
C GLY A 46 0.56 -6.92 10.97
N THR A 47 -0.55 -7.63 11.22
CA THR A 47 -1.27 -7.56 12.50
C THR A 47 -0.47 -8.11 13.66
N THR A 48 0.27 -9.20 13.44
CA THR A 48 1.17 -9.78 14.44
C THR A 48 2.28 -8.82 14.81
N LEU A 49 2.95 -8.23 13.81
CA LEU A 49 4.03 -7.26 14.03
C LEU A 49 3.54 -6.00 14.75
N ALA A 50 2.31 -5.55 14.48
CA ALA A 50 1.70 -4.43 15.20
C ALA A 50 1.56 -4.75 16.70
N LYS A 51 1.13 -5.97 17.04
CA LYS A 51 1.03 -6.43 18.43
C LYS A 51 2.38 -6.58 19.12
N GLN A 52 3.43 -6.84 18.36
CA GLN A 52 4.82 -6.87 18.86
C GLN A 52 5.45 -5.47 18.98
N GLY A 53 4.73 -4.40 18.61
CA GLY A 53 5.25 -3.03 18.62
C GLY A 53 6.17 -2.68 17.45
N ASN A 54 6.37 -3.58 16.49
CA ASN A 54 7.14 -3.29 15.27
C ASN A 54 6.24 -2.60 14.23
N LEU A 55 5.93 -1.34 14.49
CA LEU A 55 4.95 -0.57 13.73
C LEU A 55 5.36 -0.34 12.28
N ALA A 56 6.66 -0.13 12.01
CA ALA A 56 7.15 0.10 10.66
C ALA A 56 6.98 -1.15 9.76
N ALA A 57 7.39 -2.32 10.26
CA ALA A 57 7.20 -3.58 9.54
C ALA A 57 5.71 -3.98 9.48
N ALA A 58 4.92 -3.64 10.50
CA ALA A 58 3.48 -3.82 10.48
C ALA A 58 2.82 -3.01 9.36
N ARG A 59 3.15 -1.71 9.27
CA ARG A 59 2.67 -0.82 8.20
C ARG A 59 3.02 -1.39 6.82
N TYR A 60 4.27 -1.80 6.63
CA TYR A 60 4.72 -2.41 5.38
C TYR A 60 3.83 -3.59 4.96
N ASN A 61 3.65 -4.55 5.87
CA ASN A 61 2.89 -5.75 5.58
C ASN A 61 1.39 -5.47 5.37
N LEU A 62 0.78 -4.55 6.11
CA LEU A 62 -0.62 -4.16 5.92
C LEU A 62 -0.84 -3.42 4.58
N GLU A 63 0.05 -2.50 4.22
CA GLU A 63 -0.03 -1.84 2.90
C GLU A 63 0.22 -2.85 1.75
N LYS A 64 1.18 -3.77 1.91
CA LYS A 64 1.46 -4.83 0.94
C LYS A 64 0.26 -5.77 0.77
N SER A 65 -0.39 -6.15 1.86
CA SER A 65 -1.61 -6.95 1.86
C SER A 65 -2.73 -6.30 1.05
N LYS A 66 -2.93 -4.98 1.23
CA LYS A 66 -3.90 -4.19 0.45
C LYS A 66 -3.59 -4.22 -1.05
N ILE A 67 -2.33 -4.03 -1.43
CA ILE A 67 -1.88 -4.05 -2.84
C ILE A 67 -2.09 -5.43 -3.46
N LEU A 68 -1.87 -6.49 -2.69
CA LEU A 68 -2.12 -7.88 -3.10
C LEU A 68 -3.60 -8.26 -3.12
N GLY A 69 -4.52 -7.31 -2.94
CA GLY A 69 -5.96 -7.51 -3.09
C GLY A 69 -6.64 -8.16 -1.89
N PHE A 70 -6.02 -8.18 -0.70
CA PHE A 70 -6.72 -8.60 0.51
C PHE A 70 -7.72 -7.51 0.93
N GLU A 71 -9.01 -7.82 0.86
CA GLU A 71 -10.09 -6.89 1.20
C GLU A 71 -10.86 -7.41 2.42
N HIS A 72 -10.64 -6.77 3.56
CA HIS A 72 -11.39 -7.04 4.79
C HIS A 72 -11.50 -5.77 5.63
N PRO A 73 -12.65 -5.46 6.28
CA PRO A 73 -12.80 -4.24 7.09
C PRO A 73 -11.73 -4.09 8.19
N ALA A 74 -11.27 -5.22 8.75
CA ALA A 74 -10.21 -5.22 9.76
C ALA A 74 -8.86 -4.74 9.21
N LEU A 75 -8.56 -4.92 7.92
CA LEU A 75 -7.32 -4.41 7.32
C LEU A 75 -7.24 -2.88 7.46
N SER A 76 -8.29 -2.18 7.03
CA SER A 76 -8.35 -0.71 7.11
C SER A 76 -8.29 -0.22 8.56
N LYS A 77 -8.98 -0.92 9.48
CA LYS A 77 -8.95 -0.60 10.91
C LYS A 77 -7.55 -0.75 11.51
N ASN A 78 -6.89 -1.87 11.22
CA ASN A 78 -5.55 -2.16 11.75
C ASN A 78 -4.50 -1.22 11.15
N LEU A 79 -4.57 -0.97 9.83
CA LEU A 79 -3.69 -0.01 9.17
C LEU A 79 -3.87 1.40 9.74
N LYS A 80 -5.11 1.84 9.97
CA LYS A 80 -5.37 3.13 10.62
C LYS A 80 -4.81 3.20 12.04
N SER A 81 -4.92 2.12 12.82
CA SER A 81 -4.32 2.05 14.16
C SER A 81 -2.81 2.24 14.11
N VAL A 82 -2.14 1.46 13.25
CA VAL A 82 -0.68 1.54 13.05
C VAL A 82 -0.27 2.92 12.57
N LEU A 83 -0.99 3.50 11.62
CA LEU A 83 -0.71 4.84 11.11
C LEU A 83 -0.88 5.90 12.18
N ASN A 84 -1.91 5.85 13.02
CA ASN A 84 -2.07 6.82 14.11
C ASN A 84 -0.91 6.74 15.12
N GLU A 85 -0.45 5.54 15.46
CA GLU A 85 0.70 5.36 16.36
C GLU A 85 2.02 5.86 15.75
N ILE A 86 2.17 5.79 14.42
CA ILE A 86 3.32 6.34 13.68
C ILE A 86 3.18 7.86 13.47
N GLU A 87 2.00 8.37 13.09
CA GLU A 87 1.74 9.79 12.81
C GLU A 87 1.77 10.66 14.08
N VAL A 88 1.46 10.10 15.25
CA VAL A 88 1.79 10.78 16.54
C VAL A 88 3.30 11.10 16.62
N LYS A 89 4.15 10.42 15.84
CA LYS A 89 5.60 10.70 15.72
C LYS A 89 5.99 11.50 14.47
N VAL A 90 5.11 11.71 13.47
CA VAL A 90 5.45 12.36 12.18
C VAL A 90 4.39 13.40 11.81
N SER A 91 4.76 14.68 11.79
CA SER A 91 3.88 15.79 11.45
C SER A 91 3.26 15.62 10.04
N PRO A 92 1.92 15.74 9.89
CA PRO A 92 1.28 15.63 8.59
C PRO A 92 1.50 16.90 7.76
N ASP A 93 1.94 16.74 6.51
CA ASP A 93 1.81 17.79 5.49
C ASP A 93 0.33 17.95 5.12
N GLN A 94 -0.20 19.16 5.35
CA GLN A 94 -1.64 19.47 5.27
C GLN A 94 -2.04 20.15 3.95
N SER A 95 -1.19 20.14 2.91
CA SER A 95 -1.57 20.77 1.64
C SER A 95 -2.74 20.03 0.93
N LEU A 96 -3.78 20.77 0.52
CA LEU A 96 -5.00 20.24 -0.11
C LEU A 96 -4.73 19.37 -1.36
N GLY A 97 -3.68 19.70 -2.11
CA GLY A 97 -3.23 18.93 -3.28
C GLY A 97 -2.60 17.59 -2.89
N ALA A 98 -1.79 17.56 -1.82
CA ALA A 98 -1.18 16.33 -1.32
C ALA A 98 -2.24 15.37 -0.78
N THR A 99 -3.28 15.88 -0.11
CA THR A 99 -4.39 15.05 0.39
C THR A 99 -5.15 14.37 -0.75
N SER A 100 -5.47 15.10 -1.82
CA SER A 100 -6.19 14.52 -2.97
C SER A 100 -5.37 13.47 -3.72
N LEU A 101 -4.06 13.72 -3.87
CA LEU A 101 -3.14 12.76 -4.48
C LEU A 101 -2.94 11.51 -3.59
N LYS A 102 -2.88 11.68 -2.26
CA LYS A 102 -2.79 10.59 -1.27
C LYS A 102 -4.03 9.69 -1.34
N GLU A 103 -5.22 10.27 -1.43
CA GLU A 103 -6.47 9.51 -1.58
C GLU A 103 -6.53 8.76 -2.93
N PHE A 104 -6.16 9.43 -4.04
CA PHE A 104 -6.16 8.80 -5.36
C PHE A 104 -5.16 7.64 -5.47
N THR A 105 -3.94 7.82 -4.96
CA THR A 105 -2.91 6.77 -4.96
C THR A 105 -3.28 5.62 -4.04
N SER A 106 -3.93 5.88 -2.91
CA SER A 106 -4.31 4.85 -1.94
C SER A 106 -5.59 4.04 -2.29
N THR A 107 -6.42 4.53 -3.21
CA THR A 107 -7.65 3.85 -3.67
C THR A 107 -7.31 2.54 -4.42
N SER A 108 -8.09 1.47 -4.32
CA SER A 108 -7.83 0.24 -5.10
C SER A 108 -8.09 0.45 -6.60
N GLU A 109 -7.30 -0.17 -7.49
CA GLU A 109 -7.54 -0.12 -8.94
C GLU A 109 -8.92 -0.69 -9.31
N SER A 110 -9.35 -1.74 -8.60
CA SER A 110 -10.66 -2.39 -8.78
C SER A 110 -11.82 -1.43 -8.50
N VAL A 111 -11.67 -0.53 -7.52
CA VAL A 111 -12.69 0.47 -7.18
C VAL A 111 -12.83 1.50 -8.30
N LEU A 112 -11.71 1.98 -8.85
CA LEU A 112 -11.74 2.91 -9.99
C LEU A 112 -12.37 2.26 -11.23
N LEU A 113 -12.05 1.00 -11.49
CA LEU A 113 -12.67 0.24 -12.58
C LEU A 113 -14.17 0.08 -12.37
N LEU A 114 -14.60 -0.24 -11.14
CA LEU A 114 -16.03 -0.36 -10.80
C LEU A 114 -16.77 0.96 -11.03
N ILE A 115 -16.20 2.09 -10.59
CA ILE A 115 -16.77 3.42 -10.83
C ILE A 115 -16.89 3.68 -12.33
N ALA A 116 -15.85 3.38 -13.12
CA ALA A 116 -15.88 3.53 -14.57
C ALA A 116 -17.00 2.69 -15.20
N LEU A 117 -17.18 1.44 -14.77
CA LEU A 117 -18.25 0.55 -15.26
C LEU A 117 -19.65 1.05 -14.88
N ILE A 118 -19.83 1.60 -13.68
CA ILE A 118 -21.10 2.21 -13.26
C ILE A 118 -21.42 3.42 -14.15
N ILE A 119 -20.45 4.28 -14.43
CA ILE A 119 -20.65 5.42 -15.34
C ILE A 119 -20.98 4.93 -16.75
N CYS A 120 -20.35 3.86 -17.24
CA CYS A 120 -20.68 3.25 -18.53
C CYS A 120 -22.12 2.75 -18.56
N LEU A 121 -22.58 2.10 -17.49
CA LEU A 121 -23.94 1.61 -17.37
C LEU A 121 -24.94 2.77 -17.36
N LEU A 122 -24.67 3.82 -16.59
CA LEU A 122 -25.50 5.03 -16.57
C LEU A 122 -25.54 5.73 -17.94
N ALA A 123 -24.40 5.82 -18.64
CA ALA A 123 -24.34 6.38 -19.99
C ALA A 123 -25.16 5.55 -20.99
N ALA A 124 -25.10 4.22 -20.90
CA ALA A 124 -25.90 3.33 -21.75
C ALA A 124 -27.40 3.45 -21.47
N VAL A 125 -27.78 3.53 -20.19
CA VAL A 125 -29.17 3.72 -19.75
C VAL A 125 -29.71 5.07 -20.25
N THR A 126 -29.01 6.17 -19.98
CA THR A 126 -29.41 7.52 -20.41
C THR A 126 -29.47 7.67 -21.93
N TYR A 127 -28.58 6.99 -22.67
CA TYR A 127 -28.66 6.91 -24.13
C TYR A 127 -29.90 6.14 -24.61
N ARG A 128 -30.22 5.00 -23.99
CA ARG A 128 -31.43 4.21 -24.31
C ARG A 128 -32.70 5.00 -24.07
N PHE A 129 -32.75 5.79 -22.98
CA PHE A 129 -33.88 6.66 -22.66
C PHE A 129 -33.86 7.99 -23.44
N LYS A 130 -32.95 8.15 -24.42
CA LYS A 130 -32.84 9.34 -25.30
C LYS A 130 -32.65 10.67 -24.56
N VAL A 131 -32.13 10.63 -23.32
CA VAL A 131 -31.78 11.84 -22.56
C VAL A 131 -30.66 12.59 -23.29
N PHE A 132 -29.67 11.84 -23.80
CA PHE A 132 -28.66 12.37 -24.71
C PHE A 132 -29.05 12.09 -26.16
N LYS A 133 -29.26 13.17 -26.93
CA LYS A 133 -29.57 13.05 -28.37
C LYS A 133 -28.33 12.78 -29.23
N SER A 134 -27.14 13.12 -28.73
CA SER A 134 -25.88 12.99 -29.46
C SER A 134 -25.10 11.75 -29.03
N LYS A 135 -24.75 10.90 -30.00
CA LYS A 135 -23.83 9.75 -29.79
C LYS A 135 -22.43 10.20 -29.36
N VAL A 136 -22.01 11.39 -29.79
CA VAL A 136 -20.69 11.94 -29.47
C VAL A 136 -20.56 12.21 -27.98
N VAL A 137 -21.61 12.75 -27.36
CA VAL A 137 -21.63 13.04 -25.91
C VAL A 137 -21.52 11.75 -25.10
N ALA A 138 -22.23 10.68 -25.51
CA ALA A 138 -22.14 9.38 -24.85
C ALA A 138 -20.72 8.79 -24.95
N ILE A 139 -20.08 8.89 -26.13
CA ILE A 139 -18.70 8.42 -26.33
C ILE A 139 -17.70 9.22 -25.47
N LEU A 140 -17.84 10.55 -25.40
CA LEU A 140 -16.97 11.39 -24.56
C LEU A 140 -17.09 11.04 -23.07
N ILE A 141 -18.31 10.77 -22.58
CA ILE A 141 -18.52 10.32 -21.20
C ILE A 141 -17.82 8.98 -20.94
N LEU A 142 -17.89 8.03 -21.88
CA LEU A 142 -17.20 6.74 -21.76
C LEU A 142 -15.69 6.92 -21.70
N ILE A 143 -15.11 7.74 -22.58
CA ILE A 143 -13.66 8.04 -22.56
C ILE A 143 -13.27 8.67 -21.21
N LEU A 144 -14.05 9.66 -20.76
CA LEU A 144 -13.79 10.35 -19.50
C LEU A 144 -13.90 9.42 -18.27
N ALA A 145 -14.80 8.43 -18.32
CA ALA A 145 -14.98 7.46 -17.25
C ALA A 145 -13.75 6.56 -17.04
N PHE A 146 -13.07 6.17 -18.13
CA PHE A 146 -11.89 5.31 -18.06
C PHE A 146 -10.58 6.07 -17.75
N THR A 147 -10.53 7.39 -17.96
CA THR A 147 -9.32 8.19 -17.74
C THR A 147 -8.68 7.99 -16.35
N PRO A 148 -9.42 8.07 -15.22
CA PRO A 148 -8.81 7.90 -13.89
C PRO A 148 -8.17 6.53 -13.69
N PHE A 149 -8.82 5.46 -14.18
CA PHE A 149 -8.29 4.11 -14.12
C PHE A 149 -7.02 3.97 -14.96
N LEU A 150 -7.04 4.48 -16.19
CA LEU A 150 -5.89 4.42 -17.11
C LEU A 150 -4.70 5.22 -16.57
N ILE A 151 -4.94 6.44 -16.07
CA ILE A 151 -3.91 7.28 -15.45
C ILE A 151 -3.28 6.52 -14.28
N LYS A 152 -4.08 5.94 -13.39
CA LYS A 152 -3.54 5.18 -12.26
C LYS A 152 -2.68 4.00 -12.72
N LYS A 153 -3.23 3.16 -13.60
CA LYS A 153 -2.61 1.92 -14.06
C LYS A 153 -1.32 2.15 -14.84
N TYR A 154 -1.30 3.14 -15.73
CA TYR A 154 -0.19 3.34 -16.68
C TYR A 154 0.77 4.47 -16.30
N HIS A 155 0.36 5.41 -15.46
CA HIS A 155 1.23 6.50 -15.03
C HIS A 155 1.72 6.32 -13.60
N TYR A 156 0.85 5.89 -12.68
CA TYR A 156 1.23 5.83 -11.27
C TYR A 156 1.83 4.48 -10.85
N SER A 157 1.16 3.37 -11.18
CA SER A 157 1.59 2.03 -10.75
C SER A 157 2.88 1.55 -11.44
N THR A 158 3.22 2.09 -12.61
CA THR A 158 4.42 1.73 -13.39
C THR A 158 5.63 2.62 -13.12
N ASN A 159 5.44 3.91 -12.80
CA ASN A 159 6.55 4.86 -12.70
C ASN A 159 6.98 5.15 -11.25
N TYR A 160 6.14 4.87 -10.26
CA TYR A 160 6.45 5.16 -8.86
C TYR A 160 6.58 3.87 -8.06
N ILE A 161 7.82 3.57 -7.67
CA ILE A 161 8.09 2.52 -6.70
C ILE A 161 7.89 3.13 -5.33
N VAL A 162 7.07 2.50 -4.49
CA VAL A 162 6.77 3.01 -3.15
C VAL A 162 7.45 2.12 -2.11
N GLY A 163 8.11 2.74 -1.14
CA GLY A 163 8.78 2.06 -0.05
C GLY A 163 8.29 2.54 1.31
N ILE A 164 8.38 1.67 2.30
CA ILE A 164 8.22 2.03 3.72
C ILE A 164 9.56 1.82 4.41
N ASN A 165 10.03 2.85 5.10
CA ASN A 165 11.26 2.77 5.90
C ASN A 165 11.04 1.85 7.10
N LEU A 166 11.80 0.77 7.22
CA LEU A 166 11.56 -0.27 8.24
C LEU A 166 12.21 0.06 9.58
N LYS A 167 13.23 0.91 9.58
CA LYS A 167 13.99 1.33 10.76
C LYS A 167 14.53 2.74 10.54
N GLU A 168 14.94 3.42 11.61
CA GLU A 168 15.61 4.71 11.46
C GLU A 168 16.84 4.58 10.55
N SER A 169 16.88 5.39 9.49
CA SER A 169 17.83 5.24 8.39
C SER A 169 18.39 6.59 7.99
N LYS A 170 19.65 6.60 7.55
CA LYS A 170 20.37 7.82 7.12
C LYS A 170 20.22 8.02 5.62
N VAL A 171 20.04 9.27 5.22
CA VAL A 171 19.96 9.70 3.82
C VAL A 171 21.23 10.42 3.46
N PHE A 172 21.82 10.04 2.32
CA PHE A 172 23.10 10.52 1.83
C PHE A 172 22.90 11.36 0.57
N GLU A 173 23.85 12.26 0.29
CA GLU A 173 23.84 13.07 -0.93
C GLU A 173 24.07 12.23 -2.20
N GLY A 174 24.85 11.16 -2.10
CA GLY A 174 25.16 10.24 -3.20
C GLY A 174 25.04 8.76 -2.80
N PRO A 175 25.16 7.82 -3.76
CA PRO A 175 24.96 6.39 -3.56
C PRO A 175 26.21 5.73 -2.92
N SER A 176 26.70 6.29 -1.82
CA SER A 176 27.82 5.75 -1.05
C SER A 176 27.87 6.39 0.35
N GLU A 177 28.40 5.66 1.32
CA GLU A 177 28.57 6.15 2.69
C GLU A 177 29.65 7.24 2.81
N ILE A 178 30.46 7.45 1.77
CA ILE A 178 31.46 8.53 1.73
C ILE A 178 30.82 9.92 1.58
N TYR A 179 29.58 9.98 1.10
CA TYR A 179 28.87 11.24 0.92
C TYR A 179 28.35 11.76 2.26
N PRO A 180 28.16 13.09 2.39
CA PRO A 180 27.56 13.66 3.58
C PRO A 180 26.16 13.10 3.85
N VAL A 181 25.86 12.87 5.13
CA VAL A 181 24.51 12.54 5.60
C VAL A 181 23.69 13.82 5.59
N LEU A 182 22.65 13.85 4.77
CA LEU A 182 21.73 14.99 4.65
C LEU A 182 20.76 15.04 5.84
N LYS A 183 20.20 13.89 6.22
CA LYS A 183 19.22 13.75 7.33
C LYS A 183 18.98 12.29 7.71
N SER A 184 18.27 12.08 8.82
CA SER A 184 17.65 10.79 9.16
C SER A 184 16.17 10.78 8.76
N ILE A 185 15.69 9.58 8.40
CA ILE A 185 14.28 9.29 8.15
C ILE A 185 13.80 8.38 9.27
N THR A 186 12.64 8.71 9.83
CA THR A 186 12.02 7.93 10.89
C THR A 186 11.48 6.61 10.36
N GLU A 187 11.41 5.62 11.24
CA GLU A 187 10.79 4.33 10.92
C GLU A 187 9.30 4.51 10.56
N GLY A 188 8.80 3.67 9.67
CA GLY A 188 7.42 3.68 9.22
C GLY A 188 7.09 4.78 8.21
N GLN A 189 8.02 5.68 7.86
CA GLN A 189 7.77 6.73 6.87
C GLN A 189 7.62 6.14 5.46
N LYS A 190 6.62 6.63 4.72
CA LYS A 190 6.33 6.22 3.33
C LYS A 190 7.05 7.13 2.36
N LEU A 191 7.76 6.53 1.42
CA LEU A 191 8.66 7.21 0.50
C LEU A 191 8.33 6.78 -0.94
N ILE A 192 8.43 7.73 -1.86
CA ILE A 192 8.45 7.43 -3.29
C ILE A 192 9.91 7.30 -3.70
N LEU A 193 10.23 6.16 -4.31
CA LEU A 193 11.56 5.77 -4.72
C LEU A 193 11.71 6.03 -6.22
N GLY A 194 12.88 6.53 -6.60
CA GLY A 194 13.26 6.83 -7.97
C GLY A 194 14.38 5.92 -8.46
N LYS A 195 15.48 6.54 -8.88
CA LYS A 195 16.64 5.85 -9.44
C LYS A 195 17.24 4.88 -8.42
N SER A 196 17.76 3.75 -8.90
CA SER A 196 18.55 2.82 -8.10
C SER A 196 19.94 2.64 -8.67
N PHE A 197 20.91 2.48 -7.78
CA PHE A 197 22.30 2.20 -8.13
C PHE A 197 22.84 1.16 -7.14
N GLU A 198 23.11 -0.05 -7.63
CA GLU A 198 23.50 -1.18 -6.77
C GLU A 198 22.53 -1.37 -5.58
N ASP A 199 23.05 -1.35 -4.35
CA ASP A 199 22.29 -1.45 -3.10
C ASP A 199 21.62 -0.13 -2.67
N TRP A 200 21.78 0.94 -3.44
CA TRP A 200 21.27 2.26 -3.14
C TRP A 200 20.02 2.59 -3.94
N ILE A 201 19.14 3.37 -3.31
CA ILE A 201 17.93 3.87 -3.94
C ILE A 201 17.72 5.32 -3.58
N TYR A 202 17.35 6.11 -4.58
CA TYR A 202 17.08 7.53 -4.44
C TYR A 202 15.63 7.74 -4.01
N ILE A 203 15.43 8.58 -3.01
CA ILE A 203 14.12 9.03 -2.54
C ILE A 203 13.73 10.25 -3.38
N SER A 204 12.67 10.15 -4.15
CA SER A 204 12.16 11.25 -4.97
C SER A 204 11.11 12.09 -4.26
N TRP A 205 10.37 11.51 -3.32
CA TRP A 205 9.37 12.23 -2.53
C TRP A 205 9.22 11.62 -1.13
N PRO A 206 9.04 12.46 -0.09
CA PRO A 206 8.90 13.92 -0.14
C PRO A 206 10.22 14.67 -0.39
N GLN A 207 10.14 15.90 -0.90
CA GLN A 207 11.31 16.64 -1.40
C GLN A 207 12.29 16.97 -0.26
N GLU A 208 11.76 17.54 0.82
CA GLU A 208 11.82 16.94 2.15
C GLU A 208 12.98 16.04 2.52
N HIS A 209 12.84 14.80 2.09
CA HIS A 209 13.67 13.66 2.46
C HIS A 209 14.44 13.10 1.26
N SER A 210 14.58 13.89 0.20
CA SER A 210 15.29 13.50 -1.02
C SER A 210 16.77 13.24 -0.77
N GLY A 211 17.27 12.17 -1.39
CA GLY A 211 18.64 11.69 -1.28
C GLY A 211 18.72 10.17 -1.42
N TRP A 212 19.90 9.59 -1.21
CA TRP A 212 20.17 8.16 -1.37
C TRP A 212 20.10 7.43 -0.04
N MET A 213 19.51 6.24 -0.03
CA MET A 213 19.49 5.35 1.13
C MET A 213 19.69 3.90 0.71
N LYS A 214 20.01 3.03 1.67
CA LYS A 214 20.20 1.61 1.39
C LYS A 214 18.86 0.90 1.18
N ARG A 215 18.76 0.14 0.10
CA ARG A 215 17.56 -0.63 -0.26
C ARG A 215 17.10 -1.58 0.84
N LYS A 216 18.04 -2.21 1.56
CA LYS A 216 17.74 -3.18 2.64
C LYS A 216 16.98 -2.58 3.84
N GLU A 217 16.94 -1.27 3.94
CA GLU A 217 16.25 -0.56 5.03
C GLU A 217 14.79 -0.26 4.68
N LEU A 218 14.38 -0.60 3.45
CA LEU A 218 13.05 -0.37 2.92
C LEU A 218 12.28 -1.67 2.70
N GLY A 219 11.01 -1.65 3.05
CA GLY A 219 10.02 -2.59 2.54
C GLY A 219 9.42 -2.03 1.26
N VAL A 220 9.75 -2.61 0.10
CA VAL A 220 9.22 -2.19 -1.21
C VAL A 220 7.82 -2.80 -1.43
N LEU A 221 6.85 -1.92 -1.71
CA LEU A 221 5.44 -2.24 -1.92
C LEU A 221 5.14 -2.79 -3.30
#